data_AF-A0A2N7Y2N6-F1
#
_entry.id   AF-A0A2N7Y2N6-F1
#
_cell.length_a   1.000
_cell.length_b   1.000
_cell.length_c   1.000
_cell.angle_alpha   90.00
_cell.angle_beta   90.00
_cell.angle_gamma   90.00
#
_symmetry.space_group_name_H-M   'P 1'
#
loop_
_entity.id
_entity.type
_entity.pdbx_description
1 polymer ?
#
loop_
_entity_poly.entity_id
_entity_poly.type
_entity_poly.pdbx_seq_one_letter_code
_entity_poly.pdbx_strand_id
1 'polypeptide(L)' 'AHPHRLVVRQHGQVVGRRRWAPWSPDVPSLVYSCSKTFTSAAVGIAVNRGAFGYDDTLADLWPQACTANTGPVAKSMT' A
#
# COMPACT_ATOMS: atom_id res chain seq x y z
N ALA A 1 -5.31 -0.25 -26.17
CA ALA A 1 -5.03 0.90 -25.28
C ALA A 1 -3.57 0.86 -24.86
N HIS A 2 -2.84 1.97 -24.91
CA HIS A 2 -1.46 2.04 -24.40
C HIS A 2 -1.46 2.33 -22.90
N PRO A 3 -0.50 1.82 -22.11
CA PRO A 3 -0.38 2.20 -20.70
C PRO A 3 -0.03 3.68 -20.56
N HIS A 4 -0.28 4.26 -19.39
CA HIS A 4 0.00 5.68 -19.15
C HIS A 4 1.51 5.97 -19.21
N ARG A 5 2.32 5.05 -18.66
CA ARG A 5 3.78 5.15 -18.59
C ARG A 5 4.40 3.76 -18.46
N LEU A 6 5.60 3.59 -19.03
CA LEU A 6 6.48 2.45 -18.84
C LEU A 6 7.88 2.95 -18.50
N VAL A 7 8.52 2.34 -17.50
CA VAL A 7 9.93 2.56 -17.14
C VAL A 7 10.57 1.20 -16.93
N VAL A 8 11.71 0.95 -17.56
CA VAL A 8 12.50 -0.27 -17.38
C VAL A 8 13.83 0.13 -16.75
N ARG A 9 14.18 -0.51 -15.64
CA ARG A 9 15.47 -0.33 -14.97
C ARG A 9 16.23 -1.65 -14.90
N GLN A 10 17.54 -1.58 -15.11
CA GLN A 10 18.45 -2.70 -15.00
C GLN A 10 19.71 -2.22 -14.26
N HIS A 11 20.14 -2.94 -13.22
CA HIS A 11 21.29 -2.57 -12.38
C HIS A 11 21.24 -1.12 -11.86
N GLY A 12 20.06 -0.66 -11.44
CA GLY A 12 19.87 0.72 -10.96
C GLY A 12 19.90 1.79 -12.05
N GLN A 13 20.01 1.44 -13.33
CA GLN A 13 19.99 2.39 -14.44
C GLN A 13 18.68 2.31 -15.22
N VAL A 14 18.16 3.44 -15.72
CA VAL A 14 16.99 3.44 -16.60
C VAL A 14 17.44 3.10 -18.01
N VAL A 15 17.02 1.95 -18.53
CA VAL A 15 17.38 1.47 -19.88
C VAL A 15 16.26 1.72 -20.90
N GLY A 16 15.07 2.10 -20.44
CA GLY A 16 13.95 2.45 -21.31
C GLY A 16 12.87 3.22 -20.55
N ARG A 17 12.25 4.19 -21.22
CA ARG A 17 11.11 4.95 -20.68
C ARG A 17 10.19 5.40 -21.80
N ARG A 18 8.88 5.25 -21.61
CA ARG A 18 7.88 5.81 -22.51
C ARG A 18 6.68 6.33 -21.72
N ARG A 19 6.06 7.37 -22.25
CA ARG A 19 4.81 7.95 -21.78
C ARG A 19 3.95 8.20 -23.01
N TRP A 20 2.67 7.89 -22.92
CA TRP A 20 1.73 8.06 -24.02
C TRP A 20 0.80 9.22 -23.70
N ALA A 21 0.42 9.99 -24.73
CA ALA A 21 -0.55 11.07 -24.59
C ALA A 21 -1.89 10.53 -24.03
N PRO A 22 -2.64 11.32 -23.23
CA PRO A 22 -2.39 12.72 -22.87
C PRO A 22 -1.53 12.91 -21.60
N TRP A 23 -0.89 11.86 -21.08
CA TRP A 23 -0.25 11.93 -19.77
C TRP A 23 1.06 12.74 -19.82
N SER A 24 1.18 13.74 -18.93
CA SER A 24 2.39 14.56 -18.73
C SER A 24 3.27 14.01 -17.59
N PRO A 25 4.60 14.23 -17.60
CA PRO A 25 5.46 14.01 -16.44
C PRO A 25 5.07 14.82 -15.20
N ASP A 26 4.42 15.97 -15.34
CA ASP A 26 4.17 16.92 -14.25
C ASP A 26 2.97 16.51 -13.37
N VAL A 27 2.22 15.50 -13.82
CA VAL A 27 1.05 14.99 -13.11
C VAL A 27 1.39 13.63 -12.46
N PRO A 28 1.18 13.47 -11.15
CA PRO A 28 1.28 12.19 -10.48
C PRO A 28 0.40 11.13 -11.16
N SER A 29 0.91 9.90 -11.24
CA SER A 29 0.14 8.77 -11.81
C SER A 29 -0.68 8.10 -10.70
N LEU A 30 -1.96 7.82 -10.96
CA LEU A 30 -2.73 6.92 -10.11
C LEU A 30 -2.17 5.50 -10.26
N VAL A 31 -1.81 4.89 -9.13
CA VAL A 31 -1.16 3.56 -9.08
C VAL A 31 -2.08 2.45 -8.56
N TYR A 32 -3.33 2.79 -8.19
CA TYR A 32 -4.35 1.87 -7.69
C TYR A 32 -3.77 0.92 -6.63
N SER A 33 -4.05 -0.38 -6.74
CA SER A 33 -3.59 -1.39 -5.77
C SER A 33 -2.08 -1.52 -5.63
N CYS A 34 -1.25 -0.94 -6.52
CA CYS A 34 0.19 -0.86 -6.24
C CYS A 34 0.50 -0.06 -4.96
N SER A 35 -0.42 0.81 -4.50
CA SER A 35 -0.28 1.50 -3.21
C SER A 35 -0.20 0.52 -2.03
N LYS A 36 -0.84 -0.65 -2.13
CA LYS A 36 -0.84 -1.68 -1.08
C LYS A 36 0.57 -2.21 -0.79
N THR A 37 1.45 -2.24 -1.81
CA THR A 37 2.86 -2.62 -1.62
C THR A 37 3.57 -1.63 -0.69
N PHE A 38 3.31 -0.33 -0.84
CA PHE A 38 3.90 0.69 0.04
C PHE A 38 3.31 0.61 1.45
N THR A 39 2.01 0.40 1.59
CA THR A 39 1.36 0.18 2.89
C THR A 39 1.92 -1.07 3.59
N SER A 40 2.08 -2.18 2.87
CA SER A 40 2.66 -3.42 3.41
C SER A 40 4.11 -3.24 3.85
N ALA A 41 4.92 -2.50 3.09
CA ALA A 41 6.29 -2.16 3.51
C ALA A 41 6.30 -1.33 4.80
N ALA A 42 5.40 -0.35 4.94
CA ALA A 42 5.26 0.44 6.16
C ALA A 42 4.86 -0.44 7.37
N VAL A 43 3.94 -1.38 7.18
CA VAL A 43 3.56 -2.37 8.20
C VAL A 43 4.77 -3.21 8.62
N GLY A 44 5.54 -3.76 7.66
CA GLY A 44 6.74 -4.53 7.99
C GLY A 44 7.78 -3.73 8.79
N ILE A 45 7.95 -2.44 8.47
CA ILE A 45 8.83 -1.54 9.23
C ILE A 45 8.30 -1.33 10.66
N ALA A 46 6.98 -1.15 10.83
CA ALA A 46 6.36 -0.95 12.13
C ALA A 46 6.47 -2.20 13.02
N VAL A 47 6.22 -3.38 12.46
CA VAL A 47 6.39 -4.67 13.14
C VAL A 47 7.84 -4.88 13.56
N ASN A 48 8.81 -4.61 12.66
CA ASN A 48 10.24 -4.70 12.98
C ASN A 48 10.67 -3.72 14.11
N ARG A 49 9.92 -2.63 14.31
CA ARG A 49 10.15 -1.67 15.40
C ARG A 49 9.40 -2.02 16.68
N GLY A 50 8.65 -3.13 16.71
CA GLY A 50 7.87 -3.55 17.87
C GLY A 50 6.64 -2.69 18.14
N ALA A 51 6.10 -1.99 17.13
CA ALA A 51 4.90 -1.17 17.31
C ALA A 51 3.64 -2.02 17.50
N PHE A 52 3.56 -3.17 16.82
CA PHE A 52 2.51 -4.21 16.92
C PHE A 52 3.02 -5.50 16.24
N GLY A 53 2.33 -6.62 16.46
CA GLY A 53 2.56 -7.92 15.84
C GLY A 53 1.55 -8.24 14.72
N TYR A 54 1.85 -9.24 13.89
CA TYR A 54 0.94 -9.67 12.82
C TYR A 54 -0.32 -10.38 13.32
N ASP A 55 -0.29 -10.90 14.55
CA ASP A 55 -1.41 -11.60 15.18
C ASP A 55 -2.20 -10.69 16.13
N ASP A 56 -1.77 -9.43 16.31
CA ASP A 56 -2.53 -8.44 17.09
C ASP A 56 -3.82 -8.11 16.35
N THR A 57 -4.96 -8.13 17.05
CA THR A 57 -6.22 -7.79 16.39
C THR A 57 -6.38 -6.27 16.27
N LEU A 58 -7.10 -5.82 15.24
CA LEU A 58 -7.53 -4.43 15.11
C LEU A 58 -8.35 -3.97 16.32
N ALA A 59 -9.08 -4.88 16.97
CA ALA A 59 -9.82 -4.57 18.18
C ALA A 59 -8.90 -4.27 19.38
N ASP A 60 -7.74 -4.92 19.47
CA ASP A 60 -6.73 -4.67 20.50
C ASP A 60 -5.96 -3.38 20.21
N LEU A 61 -5.58 -3.16 18.94
CA LEU A 61 -4.79 -2.01 18.51
C LEU A 61 -5.61 -0.72 18.41
N TRP A 62 -6.90 -0.83 18.08
CA TRP A 62 -7.82 0.32 17.93
C TRP A 62 -9.19 0.04 18.56
N PRO A 63 -9.27 -0.05 19.91
CA PRO A 63 -10.52 -0.35 20.61
C PRO A 63 -11.65 0.65 20.32
N GLN A 64 -11.30 1.91 20.04
CA GLN A 64 -12.24 3.02 19.85
C GLN A 64 -13.00 2.94 18.53
N ALA A 65 -12.53 2.14 17.57
CA ALA A 65 -13.21 1.85 16.32
C ALA A 65 -14.22 0.69 16.49
N CYS A 66 -14.12 -0.07 17.58
CA CYS A 66 -15.12 -1.06 17.93
C CYS A 66 -16.34 -0.36 18.51
N THR A 67 -17.46 -0.45 17.80
CA THR A 67 -18.75 0.08 18.23
C THR A 67 -19.63 -1.04 18.81
N ALA A 68 -20.79 -0.68 19.35
CA ALA A 68 -21.78 -1.66 19.81
C ALA A 68 -22.23 -2.64 18.70
N ASN A 69 -22.12 -2.24 17.43
CA ASN A 69 -22.52 -3.04 16.27
C ASN A 69 -21.36 -3.88 15.69
N THR A 70 -20.15 -3.80 16.25
CA THR A 70 -19.01 -4.56 15.75
C THR A 70 -19.19 -6.05 16.10
N GLY A 71 -19.51 -6.85 15.08
CA GLY A 71 -19.73 -8.29 15.22
C GLY A 71 -18.45 -9.09 15.51
N PRO A 72 -18.59 -10.39 15.86
CA PRO A 72 -17.46 -11.22 16.31
C PRO A 72 -16.35 -11.37 15.27
N VAL A 73 -16.67 -11.49 13.97
CA VAL A 73 -15.67 -11.61 12.89
C VAL A 73 -14.82 -10.35 12.74
N ALA A 74 -15.43 -9.18 12.87
CA ALA A 74 -14.70 -7.91 12.76
C ALA A 74 -13.72 -7.73 13.94
N LYS A 75 -14.04 -8.26 15.12
CA LYS A 75 -13.16 -8.23 16.30
C LYS A 75 -11.98 -9.18 16.20
N SER A 76 -12.06 -10.23 15.37
CA SER A 76 -10.97 -11.19 15.15
C SER A 76 -10.10 -10.85 13.95
N MET A 77 -10.27 -9.67 13.33
CA MET A 77 -9.41 -9.24 12.23
C MET A 77 -8.06 -8.78 12.79
N THR A 78 -6.99 -9.39 12.30
CA THR A 78 -5.59 -8.95 12.47
C THR A 78 -5.21 -7.92 11.43
#